data_AF-A0A521URE3-F1
#
_entry.id   AF-A0A521URE3-F1
#
_cell.length_a   1.000
_cell.length_b   1.000
_cell.length_c   1.000
_cell.angle_alpha   90.00
_cell.angle_beta   90.00
_cell.angle_gamma   90.00
#
_symmetry.space_group_name_H-M   'P 1'
#
loop_
_entity.id
_entity.type
_entity.pdbx_description
1 polymer ?
#
loop_
_entity_poly.entity_id
_entity_poly.type
_entity_poly.pdbx_seq_one_letter_code
_entity_poly.pdbx_strand_id
1 'polypeptide(L)'
;MKSNPSILQSYNPYKYWWKALGVLLLLYTFTVGLLTPLKTGITDVSPAGLHTGQEVTLAVKGYNSFYTKNKEQLRAWLKMDVDKALAAKRIEVVNDRELKLTFALPPYLPYDQKVKDFTLLIDSPADGTSVYPGAVSVTQDSVAPQLGEAAWHNDEIANLHEKEAMTFPFRNILGETIRNTYFHVPLWFSMFILFVSAVVFSIKYLRRFEVRNDQMAAALTNAGIVYG
;
A
#
# COMPACT_ATOMS: atom_id res chain seq x y z
N MET A 1 31.98 -48.77 -48.31
CA MET A 1 31.17 -49.31 -47.19
C MET A 1 31.80 -48.85 -45.88
N LYS A 2 31.31 -47.75 -45.31
CA LYS A 2 31.47 -47.38 -43.89
C LYS A 2 30.35 -46.40 -43.57
N SER A 3 29.27 -46.94 -43.03
CA SER A 3 28.08 -46.22 -42.57
C SER A 3 28.48 -45.30 -41.41
N ASN A 4 28.15 -44.02 -41.55
CA ASN A 4 28.29 -43.02 -40.51
C ASN A 4 27.15 -43.24 -39.49
N PRO A 5 27.42 -43.63 -38.23
CA PRO A 5 26.35 -43.79 -37.26
C PRO A 5 25.88 -42.40 -36.83
N SER A 6 24.61 -42.13 -37.10
CA SER A 6 23.86 -40.99 -36.60
C SER A 6 24.02 -40.90 -35.07
N ILE A 7 24.60 -39.80 -34.62
CA ILE A 7 24.65 -39.41 -33.21
C ILE A 7 23.20 -39.15 -32.79
N LEU A 8 22.55 -40.16 -32.22
CA LEU A 8 21.34 -39.97 -31.43
C LEU A 8 21.73 -39.17 -30.21
N GLN A 9 21.69 -37.85 -30.34
CA GLN A 9 21.83 -36.91 -29.25
C GLN A 9 20.64 -37.13 -28.30
N SER A 10 20.84 -37.98 -27.29
CA SER A 10 19.83 -38.29 -26.28
C SER A 10 19.31 -36.97 -25.70
N TYR A 11 18.05 -36.64 -26.00
CA TYR A 11 17.38 -35.50 -25.40
C TYR A 11 17.34 -35.72 -23.89
N ASN A 12 18.19 -35.00 -23.15
CA ASN A 12 18.20 -35.05 -21.70
C ASN A 12 17.20 -34.01 -21.19
N PRO A 13 15.98 -34.40 -20.75
CA PRO A 13 14.96 -33.44 -20.30
C PRO A 13 15.44 -32.62 -19.08
N TYR A 14 16.42 -33.10 -18.34
CA TYR A 14 17.08 -32.40 -17.23
C TYR A 14 18.07 -31.32 -17.67
N LYS A 15 18.23 -31.04 -18.97
CA LYS A 15 19.09 -29.93 -19.43
C LYS A 15 18.40 -28.56 -19.36
N TYR A 16 17.08 -28.53 -19.49
CA TYR A 16 16.29 -27.28 -19.60
C TYR A 16 15.26 -27.09 -18.48
N TRP A 17 15.17 -28.01 -17.51
CA TRP A 17 14.20 -27.94 -16.41
C TRP A 17 14.26 -26.60 -15.66
N TRP A 18 15.45 -26.04 -15.42
CA TRP A 18 15.62 -24.78 -14.72
C TRP A 18 15.07 -23.59 -15.53
N LYS A 19 15.14 -23.65 -16.87
CA LYS A 19 14.53 -22.64 -17.75
C LYS A 19 13.01 -22.73 -17.71
N ALA A 20 12.47 -23.95 -17.80
CA ALA A 20 11.04 -24.20 -17.69
C ALA A 20 10.50 -23.74 -16.33
N LEU A 21 11.21 -24.07 -15.25
CA LEU A 21 10.90 -23.59 -13.90
C LEU A 21 10.93 -22.07 -13.82
N GLY A 22 11.95 -21.42 -14.41
CA GLY A 22 12.03 -19.96 -14.45
C GLY A 22 10.83 -19.32 -15.15
N VAL A 23 10.40 -19.87 -16.29
CA VAL A 23 9.20 -19.39 -17.00
C VAL A 23 7.94 -19.59 -16.16
N LEU A 24 7.77 -20.74 -15.51
CA LEU A 24 6.62 -21.01 -14.64
C LEU A 24 6.56 -20.06 -13.45
N LEU A 25 7.70 -19.79 -12.81
CA LEU A 25 7.78 -18.83 -11.70
C LEU A 25 7.45 -17.42 -12.17
N LEU A 26 7.96 -16.97 -13.31
CA LEU A 26 7.61 -15.67 -13.87
C LEU A 26 6.10 -15.56 -14.12
N LEU A 27 5.50 -16.54 -14.81
CA LEU A 27 4.06 -16.57 -15.05
C LEU A 27 3.28 -16.50 -13.74
N TYR A 28 3.65 -17.31 -12.75
CA TYR A 28 3.05 -17.28 -11.42
C TYR A 28 3.13 -15.90 -10.78
N THR A 29 4.32 -15.27 -10.76
CA THR A 29 4.50 -13.95 -10.14
C THR A 29 3.67 -12.86 -10.82
N PHE A 30 3.57 -12.86 -12.16
CA PHE A 30 2.72 -11.92 -12.90
C PHE A 30 1.24 -12.17 -12.61
N THR A 31 0.78 -13.43 -12.65
CA THR A 31 -0.61 -13.77 -12.39
C THR A 31 -1.02 -13.36 -10.97
N VAL A 32 -0.23 -13.70 -9.95
CA VAL A 32 -0.52 -13.32 -8.56
C VAL A 32 -0.43 -11.82 -8.37
N GLY A 33 0.60 -11.15 -8.90
CA GLY A 33 0.77 -9.70 -8.75
C GLY A 33 -0.35 -8.87 -9.40
N LEU A 34 -0.91 -9.34 -10.52
CA LEU A 34 -2.01 -8.66 -11.20
C LEU A 34 -3.39 -8.99 -10.62
N LEU A 35 -3.61 -10.23 -10.14
CA LEU A 35 -4.92 -10.67 -9.66
C LEU A 35 -5.16 -10.41 -8.16
N THR A 36 -4.12 -10.25 -7.35
CA THR A 36 -4.26 -10.01 -5.90
C THR A 36 -4.94 -8.66 -5.66
N PRO A 37 -6.11 -8.55 -5.03
CA PRO A 37 -6.78 -7.25 -4.88
C PRO A 37 -6.08 -6.35 -3.86
N LEU A 38 -6.35 -5.05 -3.91
CA LEU A 38 -5.96 -4.12 -2.84
C LEU A 38 -6.90 -4.26 -1.65
N LYS A 39 -6.38 -4.01 -0.44
CA LYS A 39 -7.17 -3.90 0.78
C LYS A 39 -8.21 -2.78 0.64
N THR A 40 -9.28 -2.87 1.43
CA THR A 40 -10.23 -1.76 1.56
C THR A 40 -9.49 -0.49 1.98
N GLY A 41 -10.00 0.66 1.55
CA GLY A 41 -9.43 1.95 1.87
C GLY A 41 -10.43 3.08 1.69
N ILE A 42 -9.99 4.29 2.01
CA ILE A 42 -10.72 5.53 1.77
C ILE A 42 -9.99 6.28 0.68
N THR A 43 -10.69 6.67 -0.38
CA THR A 43 -10.11 7.42 -1.51
C THR A 43 -10.27 8.91 -1.36
N ASP A 44 -11.40 9.34 -0.82
CA ASP A 44 -11.75 10.76 -0.80
C ASP A 44 -12.73 11.07 0.34
N VAL A 45 -12.64 12.28 0.87
CA VAL A 45 -13.47 12.81 1.95
C VAL A 45 -13.82 14.26 1.61
N SER A 46 -15.12 14.57 1.66
CA SER A 46 -15.62 15.91 1.35
C SER A 46 -16.66 16.36 2.38
N PRO A 47 -16.64 17.61 2.86
CA PRO A 47 -15.62 18.64 2.61
C PRO A 47 -14.31 18.38 3.37
N ALA A 48 -13.19 18.86 2.82
CA ALA A 48 -11.87 18.77 3.45
C ALA A 48 -11.62 19.86 4.51
N GLY A 49 -12.29 21.02 4.40
CA GLY A 49 -12.14 22.14 5.35
C GLY A 49 -13.34 22.27 6.26
N LEU A 50 -13.10 22.36 7.57
CA LEU A 50 -14.12 22.42 8.61
C LEU A 50 -13.85 23.57 9.59
N HIS A 51 -14.90 24.10 10.20
CA HIS A 51 -14.83 25.04 11.33
C HIS A 51 -15.31 24.38 12.63
N THR A 52 -14.79 24.86 13.76
CA THR A 52 -15.20 24.41 15.11
C THR A 52 -16.62 24.82 15.48
N GLY A 53 -17.25 24.10 16.42
CA GLY A 53 -18.55 24.47 17.00
C GLY A 53 -19.79 24.19 16.16
N GLN A 54 -19.65 23.44 15.07
CA GLN A 54 -20.76 23.03 14.19
C GLN A 54 -20.84 21.51 14.05
N GLU A 55 -22.04 21.03 13.74
CA GLU A 55 -22.23 19.67 13.26
C GLU A 55 -21.98 19.62 11.76
N VAL A 56 -21.09 18.71 11.34
CA VAL A 56 -20.71 18.58 9.94
C VAL A 56 -20.97 17.17 9.44
N THR A 57 -21.43 17.07 8.20
CA THR A 57 -21.61 15.79 7.51
C THR A 57 -20.54 15.63 6.44
N LEU A 58 -19.70 14.62 6.60
CA LEU A 58 -18.65 14.24 5.67
C LEU A 58 -19.16 13.16 4.73
N ALA A 59 -19.09 13.41 3.42
CA ALA A 59 -19.24 12.41 2.39
C ALA A 59 -17.90 11.70 2.19
N VAL A 60 -17.89 10.38 2.42
CA VAL A 60 -16.69 9.55 2.33
C VAL A 60 -16.84 8.55 1.19
N LYS A 61 -15.82 8.47 0.35
CA LYS A 61 -15.70 7.47 -0.71
C LYS A 61 -14.67 6.43 -0.34
N GLY A 62 -15.09 5.18 -0.34
CA GLY A 62 -14.25 4.02 -0.08
C GLY A 62 -13.80 3.32 -1.37
N TYR A 63 -12.72 2.55 -1.24
CA TYR A 63 -12.15 1.70 -2.27
C TYR A 63 -12.24 0.25 -1.83
N ASN A 64 -12.74 -0.62 -2.71
CA ASN A 64 -12.95 -2.05 -2.41
C ASN A 64 -13.67 -2.32 -1.06
N SER A 65 -14.56 -1.40 -0.68
CA SER A 65 -15.40 -1.47 0.52
C SER A 65 -16.75 -2.10 0.20
N PHE A 66 -17.35 -2.67 1.23
CA PHE A 66 -18.67 -3.30 1.22
C PHE A 66 -19.49 -2.79 2.41
N TYR A 67 -19.66 -1.47 2.50
CA TYR A 67 -20.33 -0.84 3.64
C TYR A 67 -21.79 -1.26 3.82
N THR A 68 -22.45 -1.83 2.80
CA THR A 68 -23.81 -2.35 2.99
C THR A 68 -23.85 -3.64 3.81
N LYS A 69 -22.73 -4.33 3.94
CA LYS A 69 -22.59 -5.50 4.83
C LYS A 69 -22.39 -5.00 6.26
N ASN A 70 -23.25 -5.43 7.18
CA ASN A 70 -23.18 -5.09 8.61
C ASN A 70 -23.26 -3.58 8.91
N LYS A 71 -24.20 -2.88 8.26
CA LYS A 71 -24.42 -1.43 8.41
C LYS A 71 -24.52 -0.96 9.86
N GLU A 72 -25.11 -1.77 10.73
CA GLU A 72 -25.36 -1.44 12.14
C GLU A 72 -24.10 -1.52 13.02
N GLN A 73 -23.04 -2.17 12.54
CA GLN A 73 -21.78 -2.35 13.27
C GLN A 73 -20.65 -1.49 12.70
N LEU A 74 -20.95 -0.61 11.73
CA LEU A 74 -19.99 0.36 11.23
C LEU A 74 -19.67 1.37 12.33
N ARG A 75 -18.38 1.60 12.52
CA ARG A 75 -17.88 2.60 13.45
C ARG A 75 -16.94 3.54 12.72
N ALA A 76 -17.00 4.82 13.04
CA ALA A 76 -16.13 5.80 12.45
C ALA A 76 -15.66 6.80 13.50
N TRP A 77 -14.39 7.19 13.39
CA TRP A 77 -13.76 8.13 14.31
C TRP A 77 -12.95 9.16 13.56
N LEU A 78 -12.95 10.37 14.09
CA LEU A 78 -12.10 11.46 13.70
C LEU A 78 -10.96 11.59 14.73
N LYS A 79 -9.79 11.07 14.40
CA LYS A 79 -8.61 11.08 15.28
C LYS A 79 -7.78 12.34 15.07
N MET A 80 -7.53 13.08 16.14
CA MET A 80 -6.72 14.29 16.13
C MET A 80 -5.25 14.01 16.50
N ASP A 81 -5.06 13.16 17.51
CA ASP A 81 -3.76 12.81 18.09
C ASP A 81 -3.78 11.38 18.63
N VAL A 82 -2.73 10.92 19.31
CA VAL A 82 -2.63 9.56 19.86
C VAL A 82 -3.83 9.20 20.74
N ASP A 83 -4.19 10.09 21.67
CA ASP A 83 -5.19 9.82 22.71
C ASP A 83 -6.52 10.53 22.49
N LYS A 84 -6.66 11.33 21.41
CA LYS A 84 -7.81 12.20 21.19
C LYS A 84 -8.53 11.83 19.90
N ALA A 85 -9.71 11.23 20.03
CA ALA A 85 -10.59 10.89 18.92
C ALA A 85 -12.07 11.23 19.21
N LEU A 86 -12.81 11.58 18.17
CA LEU A 86 -14.25 11.87 18.21
C LEU A 86 -15.01 10.79 17.43
N ALA A 87 -15.99 10.12 18.04
CA ALA A 87 -16.85 9.19 17.30
C ALA A 87 -17.86 9.92 16.41
N ALA A 88 -18.26 9.27 15.32
CA ALA A 88 -19.37 9.75 14.49
C ALA A 88 -20.69 9.62 15.26
N LYS A 89 -21.46 10.71 15.33
CA LYS A 89 -22.81 10.69 15.92
C LYS A 89 -23.81 9.91 15.07
N ARG A 90 -23.65 9.99 13.75
CA ARG A 90 -24.55 9.36 12.79
C ARG A 90 -23.79 8.86 11.58
N ILE A 91 -24.12 7.66 11.15
CA ILE A 91 -23.52 6.99 9.99
C ILE A 91 -24.67 6.61 9.07
N GLU A 92 -24.75 7.24 7.89
CA GLU A 92 -25.68 6.85 6.83
C GLU A 92 -24.91 6.13 5.73
N VAL A 93 -25.29 4.89 5.46
CA VAL A 93 -24.73 4.11 4.35
C VAL A 93 -25.53 4.39 3.09
N VAL A 94 -24.91 5.08 2.13
CA VAL A 94 -25.54 5.38 0.83
C VAL A 94 -25.46 4.16 -0.08
N ASN A 95 -24.27 3.57 -0.21
CA ASN A 95 -24.03 2.34 -0.96
C ASN A 95 -22.76 1.62 -0.44
N ASP A 96 -22.28 0.59 -1.15
CA ASP A 96 -21.11 -0.20 -0.72
C ASP A 96 -19.82 0.60 -0.57
N ARG A 97 -19.70 1.74 -1.26
CA ARG A 97 -18.49 2.56 -1.31
C ARG A 97 -18.71 4.00 -0.86
N GLU A 98 -19.91 4.39 -0.48
CA GLU A 98 -20.23 5.76 -0.12
C GLU A 98 -20.95 5.80 1.24
N LEU A 99 -20.39 6.63 2.12
CA LEU A 99 -20.89 6.87 3.47
C LEU A 99 -21.10 8.36 3.69
N LYS A 100 -22.10 8.72 4.49
CA LYS A 100 -22.21 10.04 5.09
C LYS A 100 -22.03 9.92 6.59
N LEU A 101 -21.03 10.59 7.12
CA LEU A 101 -20.67 10.56 8.53
C LEU A 101 -20.93 11.93 9.14
N THR A 102 -21.76 12.00 10.17
CA THR A 102 -22.01 13.25 10.90
C THR A 102 -21.19 13.29 12.18
N PHE A 103 -20.37 14.33 12.32
CA PHE A 103 -19.56 14.60 13.51
C PHE A 103 -20.00 15.93 14.13
N ALA A 104 -20.02 16.00 15.46
CA ALA A 104 -20.18 17.25 16.18
C ALA A 104 -18.82 17.73 16.65
N LEU A 105 -18.32 18.82 16.04
CA LEU A 105 -17.05 19.39 16.44
C LEU A 105 -17.25 20.31 17.65
N PRO A 106 -16.44 20.16 18.71
CA PRO A 106 -16.52 21.07 19.85
C PRO A 106 -16.16 22.50 19.43
N PRO A 107 -16.60 23.52 20.19
CA PRO A 107 -16.29 24.92 19.90
C PRO A 107 -14.80 25.26 19.99
N TYR A 108 -14.05 24.51 20.82
CA TYR A 108 -12.62 24.66 21.01
C TYR A 108 -11.96 23.29 20.93
N LEU A 109 -10.79 23.22 20.29
CA LEU A 109 -9.96 22.03 20.27
C LEU A 109 -8.90 22.14 21.37
N PRO A 110 -8.51 21.01 22.00
CA PRO A 110 -7.39 20.95 22.93
C PRO A 110 -6.07 20.95 22.13
N TYR A 111 -5.86 22.02 21.35
CA TYR A 111 -4.71 22.25 20.47
C TYR A 111 -4.37 23.75 20.43
N ASP A 112 -3.09 24.05 20.34
CA ASP A 112 -2.51 25.40 20.47
C ASP A 112 -2.40 26.18 19.15
N GLN A 113 -2.72 25.55 18.02
CA GLN A 113 -2.72 26.21 16.71
C GLN A 113 -4.13 26.37 16.14
N LYS A 114 -4.26 27.30 15.19
CA LYS A 114 -5.53 27.63 14.53
C LYS A 114 -6.04 26.52 13.63
N VAL A 115 -5.17 25.72 13.02
CA VAL A 115 -5.54 24.67 12.07
C VAL A 115 -4.97 23.35 12.55
N LYS A 116 -5.78 22.30 12.52
CA LYS A 116 -5.36 20.94 12.83
C LYS A 116 -5.95 19.96 11.83
N ASP A 117 -5.09 19.10 11.30
CA ASP A 117 -5.51 17.99 10.45
C ASP A 117 -5.93 16.80 11.29
N PHE A 118 -7.03 16.17 10.88
CA PHE A 118 -7.58 14.99 11.50
C PHE A 118 -7.49 13.80 10.56
N THR A 119 -7.25 12.63 11.15
CA THR A 119 -7.28 11.35 10.45
C THR A 119 -8.66 10.74 10.60
N LEU A 120 -9.26 10.33 9.49
CA LEU A 120 -10.52 9.58 9.53
C LEU A 120 -10.21 8.09 9.63
N LEU A 121 -10.84 7.42 10.59
CA LEU A 121 -10.84 5.97 10.73
C LEU A 121 -12.25 5.46 10.52
N ILE A 122 -12.38 4.39 9.73
CA ILE A 122 -13.63 3.67 9.53
C ILE A 122 -13.34 2.21 9.82
N ASP A 123 -14.14 1.63 10.70
CA ASP A 123 -14.07 0.22 11.05
C ASP A 123 -15.36 -0.49 10.65
N SER A 124 -15.19 -1.54 9.87
CA SER A 124 -16.25 -2.43 9.41
C SER A 124 -15.88 -3.87 9.76
N PRO A 125 -16.78 -4.66 10.34
CA PRO A 125 -16.51 -6.09 10.57
C PRO A 125 -16.24 -6.86 9.27
N ALA A 126 -16.81 -6.43 8.14
CA ALA A 126 -16.69 -7.13 6.86
C ALA A 126 -15.38 -6.81 6.11
N ASP A 127 -14.88 -5.58 6.27
CA ASP A 127 -13.75 -5.04 5.49
C ASP A 127 -12.49 -4.83 6.34
N GLY A 128 -12.65 -4.78 7.67
CA GLY A 128 -11.63 -4.37 8.61
C GLY A 128 -11.50 -2.84 8.69
N THR A 129 -10.50 -2.37 9.43
CA THR A 129 -10.25 -0.94 9.62
C THR A 129 -9.56 -0.30 8.41
N SER A 130 -10.08 0.86 7.99
CA SER A 130 -9.53 1.75 6.98
C SER A 130 -9.13 3.09 7.61
N VAL A 131 -7.99 3.64 7.16
CA VAL A 131 -7.42 4.87 7.72
C VAL A 131 -7.14 5.85 6.59
N TYR A 132 -7.57 7.09 6.78
CA TYR A 132 -7.29 8.21 5.89
C TYR A 132 -6.61 9.35 6.65
N PRO A 133 -5.27 9.43 6.60
CA PRO A 133 -4.52 10.51 7.22
C PRO A 133 -4.85 11.85 6.55
N GLY A 134 -5.04 12.91 7.36
CA GLY A 134 -5.32 14.25 6.84
C GLY A 134 -6.65 14.32 6.07
N ALA A 135 -7.69 13.65 6.57
CA ALA A 135 -9.02 13.63 5.97
C ALA A 135 -9.65 15.01 5.92
N VAL A 136 -9.54 15.74 7.02
CA VAL A 136 -10.15 17.05 7.17
C VAL A 136 -9.22 17.95 7.97
N SER A 137 -9.15 19.21 7.56
CA SER A 137 -8.48 20.29 8.27
C SER A 137 -9.54 21.11 9.02
N VAL A 138 -9.49 21.07 10.35
CA VAL A 138 -10.39 21.86 11.19
C VAL A 138 -9.71 23.17 11.57
N THR A 139 -10.39 24.28 11.32
CA THR A 139 -9.96 25.64 11.66
C THR A 139 -10.73 26.14 12.88
N GLN A 140 -10.01 26.70 13.85
CA GLN A 140 -10.55 27.34 15.04
C GLN A 140 -10.55 28.87 14.86
N ASP A 141 -11.67 29.52 15.18
CA ASP A 141 -11.77 30.98 15.13
C ASP A 141 -11.01 31.64 16.29
N SER A 142 -11.03 31.00 17.46
CA SER A 142 -10.30 31.43 18.66
C SER A 142 -9.64 30.22 19.32
N VAL A 143 -8.35 30.36 19.66
CA VAL A 143 -7.54 29.29 20.25
C VAL A 143 -7.62 29.38 21.77
N ALA A 144 -8.27 28.41 22.40
CA ALA A 144 -8.37 28.33 23.86
C ALA A 144 -8.20 26.86 24.32
N PRO A 145 -6.94 26.38 24.48
CA PRO A 145 -6.66 24.97 24.73
C PRO A 145 -7.29 24.44 26.02
N GLN A 146 -7.36 25.25 27.08
CA GLN A 146 -7.95 24.82 28.37
C GLN A 146 -9.47 24.59 28.26
N LEU A 147 -10.17 25.44 27.49
CA LEU A 147 -11.60 25.24 27.20
C LEU A 147 -11.80 24.05 26.27
N GLY A 148 -10.86 23.82 25.35
CA GLY A 148 -10.84 22.66 24.48
C GLY A 148 -10.70 21.35 25.25
N GLU A 149 -9.86 21.28 26.27
CA GLU A 149 -9.71 20.07 27.11
C GLU A 149 -10.98 19.77 27.91
N ALA A 150 -11.66 20.81 28.42
CA ALA A 150 -12.92 20.64 29.14
C ALA A 150 -14.09 20.24 28.22
N ALA A 151 -14.11 20.73 26.97
CA ALA A 151 -15.15 20.42 26.00
C ALA A 151 -14.90 19.12 25.21
N TRP A 152 -13.71 18.54 25.31
CA TRP A 152 -13.34 17.35 24.57
C TRP A 152 -13.95 16.09 25.21
N HIS A 153 -14.88 15.46 24.50
CA HIS A 153 -15.30 14.11 24.82
C HIS A 153 -14.46 13.12 24.03
N ASN A 154 -13.59 12.39 24.72
CA ASN A 154 -12.74 11.40 24.06
C ASN A 154 -13.46 10.07 23.92
N ASP A 155 -13.55 9.58 22.69
CA ASP A 155 -14.00 8.22 22.40
C ASP A 155 -12.80 7.34 22.08
N GLU A 156 -12.46 6.42 22.99
CA GLU A 156 -11.34 5.50 22.78
C GLU A 156 -11.55 4.61 21.56
N ILE A 157 -10.53 4.55 20.70
CA ILE A 157 -10.52 3.65 19.55
C ILE A 157 -10.11 2.26 20.06
N ALA A 158 -11.10 1.41 20.32
CA ALA A 158 -10.90 0.06 20.83
C ALA A 158 -11.56 -1.02 19.95
N ASN A 159 -11.00 -2.23 20.02
CA ASN A 159 -11.51 -3.43 19.34
C ASN A 159 -11.66 -3.28 17.83
N LEU A 160 -10.62 -2.77 17.15
CA LEU A 160 -10.60 -2.63 15.70
C LEU A 160 -10.65 -4.00 15.01
N HIS A 161 -11.42 -4.11 13.92
CA HIS A 161 -11.51 -5.33 13.15
C HIS A 161 -10.33 -5.44 12.19
N GLU A 162 -9.58 -6.53 12.30
CA GLU A 162 -8.58 -6.89 11.31
C GLU A 162 -9.11 -8.00 10.40
N LYS A 163 -8.99 -7.74 9.09
CA LYS A 163 -9.26 -8.75 8.06
C LYS A 163 -7.94 -9.24 7.52
N GLU A 164 -7.57 -10.46 7.89
CA GLU A 164 -6.44 -11.15 7.29
C GLU A 164 -6.86 -11.71 5.93
N ALA A 165 -6.38 -11.06 4.86
CA ALA A 165 -6.55 -11.53 3.49
C ALA A 165 -5.29 -11.22 2.69
N MET A 166 -4.92 -12.12 1.76
CA MET A 166 -3.84 -11.90 0.80
C MET A 166 -4.21 -10.74 -0.13
N THR A 167 -3.81 -9.53 0.27
CA THR A 167 -4.14 -8.27 -0.40
C THR A 167 -2.95 -7.33 -0.35
N PHE A 168 -2.86 -6.44 -1.33
CA PHE A 168 -1.89 -5.35 -1.25
C PHE A 168 -2.35 -4.29 -0.25
N PRO A 169 -1.45 -3.70 0.55
CA PRO A 169 -1.81 -2.61 1.43
C PRO A 169 -2.33 -1.43 0.63
N PHE A 170 -3.41 -0.81 1.09
CA PHE A 170 -3.95 0.37 0.43
C PHE A 170 -3.20 1.63 0.91
N ARG A 171 -2.78 2.46 -0.04
CA ARG A 171 -2.21 3.79 0.22
C ARG A 171 -2.92 4.79 -0.69
N ASN A 172 -3.53 5.82 -0.10
CA ASN A 172 -4.39 6.72 -0.86
C ASN A 172 -3.70 7.40 -2.05
N ILE A 173 -2.45 7.85 -1.87
CA ILE A 173 -1.70 8.56 -2.92
C ILE A 173 -1.30 7.62 -4.07
N LEU A 174 -1.05 6.34 -3.80
CA LEU A 174 -0.58 5.39 -4.81
C LEU A 174 -1.75 4.64 -5.47
N GLY A 175 -2.77 4.27 -4.69
CA GLY A 175 -3.85 3.40 -5.12
C GLY A 175 -3.30 2.13 -5.78
N GLU A 176 -3.86 1.78 -6.95
CA GLU A 176 -3.47 0.60 -7.74
C GLU A 176 -2.01 0.60 -8.22
N THR A 177 -1.35 1.77 -8.29
CA THR A 177 0.05 1.83 -8.74
C THR A 177 1.04 1.21 -7.76
N ILE A 178 0.62 0.94 -6.51
CA ILE A 178 1.44 0.24 -5.51
C ILE A 178 1.86 -1.17 -5.97
N ARG A 179 1.11 -1.78 -6.89
CA ARG A 179 1.48 -3.06 -7.52
C ARG A 179 2.81 -2.99 -8.26
N ASN A 180 3.21 -1.82 -8.73
CA ASN A 180 4.51 -1.65 -9.37
C ASN A 180 5.66 -1.99 -8.41
N THR A 181 5.54 -1.65 -7.13
CA THR A 181 6.56 -1.96 -6.12
C THR A 181 6.78 -3.47 -5.97
N TYR A 182 5.73 -4.28 -6.12
CA TYR A 182 5.83 -5.74 -6.10
C TYR A 182 6.72 -6.28 -7.23
N PHE A 183 6.66 -5.68 -8.42
CA PHE A 183 7.50 -6.07 -9.56
C PHE A 183 8.88 -5.41 -9.53
N HIS A 184 8.97 -4.18 -9.04
CA HIS A 184 10.20 -3.41 -9.01
C HIS A 184 11.25 -4.03 -8.08
N VAL A 185 10.87 -4.46 -6.86
CA VAL A 185 11.83 -4.96 -5.87
C VAL A 185 12.61 -6.19 -6.35
N PRO A 186 11.98 -7.25 -6.92
CA PRO A 186 12.72 -8.39 -7.47
C PRO A 186 13.60 -8.05 -8.69
N LEU A 187 13.15 -7.13 -9.56
CA LEU A 187 13.94 -6.66 -10.70
C LEU A 187 15.19 -5.93 -10.23
N TRP A 188 15.03 -5.05 -9.25
CA TRP A 188 16.13 -4.35 -8.59
C TRP A 188 17.12 -5.35 -7.97
N PHE A 189 16.68 -6.36 -7.22
CA PHE A 189 17.59 -7.39 -6.69
C PHE A 189 18.34 -8.16 -7.79
N SER A 190 17.68 -8.45 -8.91
CA SER A 190 18.31 -9.09 -10.07
C SER A 190 19.42 -8.22 -10.65
N MET A 191 19.19 -6.91 -10.77
CA MET A 191 20.20 -5.93 -11.16
C MET A 191 21.42 -5.96 -10.22
N PHE A 192 21.21 -5.94 -8.90
CA PHE A 192 22.31 -6.00 -7.92
C PHE A 192 23.16 -7.25 -8.09
N ILE A 193 22.54 -8.41 -8.29
CA ILE A 193 23.26 -9.67 -8.48
C ILE A 193 24.10 -9.62 -9.77
N LEU A 194 23.56 -9.06 -10.86
CA LEU A 194 24.27 -8.90 -12.12
C LEU A 194 25.46 -7.96 -11.99
N PHE A 195 25.30 -6.80 -11.33
CA PHE A 195 26.39 -5.84 -11.12
C PHE A 195 27.45 -6.36 -10.15
N VAL A 196 27.08 -7.00 -9.05
CA VAL A 196 28.06 -7.65 -8.15
C VAL A 196 28.85 -8.71 -8.91
N SER A 197 28.18 -9.52 -9.73
CA SER A 197 28.85 -10.50 -10.59
C SER A 197 29.78 -9.83 -11.58
N ALA A 198 29.37 -8.73 -12.22
CA ALA A 198 30.20 -7.96 -13.15
C ALA A 198 31.48 -7.45 -12.46
N VAL A 199 31.37 -6.87 -11.26
CA VAL A 199 32.52 -6.41 -10.46
C VAL A 199 33.46 -7.58 -10.13
N VAL A 200 32.94 -8.74 -9.75
CA VAL A 200 33.75 -9.94 -9.49
C VAL A 200 34.54 -10.37 -10.74
N PHE A 201 33.91 -10.34 -11.92
CA PHE A 201 34.60 -10.64 -13.18
C PHE A 201 35.63 -9.58 -13.55
N SER A 202 35.36 -8.29 -13.31
CA SER A 202 36.34 -7.21 -13.48
C SER A 202 37.58 -7.41 -12.59
N ILE A 203 37.39 -7.78 -11.31
CA ILE A 203 38.51 -8.10 -10.40
C ILE A 203 39.30 -9.31 -10.91
N LYS A 204 38.63 -10.35 -11.39
CA LYS A 204 39.30 -11.53 -11.99
C LYS A 204 40.10 -11.17 -13.24
N TYR A 205 39.56 -10.30 -14.09
CA TYR A 205 40.26 -9.79 -15.26
C TYR A 205 41.54 -9.07 -14.88
N LEU A 206 41.51 -8.14 -13.92
CA LEU A 206 42.71 -7.42 -13.46
C LEU A 206 43.79 -8.35 -12.86
N ARG A 207 43.40 -9.52 -12.36
CA ARG A 207 44.34 -10.50 -11.78
C ARG A 207 44.97 -11.44 -12.80
N ARG A 208 44.23 -11.83 -13.85
CA ARG A 208 44.65 -12.88 -14.80
C ARG A 208 44.75 -12.42 -16.25
N PHE A 209 44.36 -11.18 -16.55
CA PHE A 209 44.33 -10.56 -17.89
C PHE A 209 43.63 -11.40 -18.96
N GLU A 210 42.67 -12.22 -18.56
CA GLU A 210 41.93 -13.09 -19.49
C GLU A 210 40.73 -12.34 -20.09
N VAL A 211 40.77 -12.11 -21.41
CA VAL A 211 39.76 -11.38 -22.19
C VAL A 211 38.32 -11.87 -21.95
N ARG A 212 38.14 -13.17 -21.68
CA ARG A 212 36.82 -13.74 -21.39
C ARG A 212 36.15 -13.12 -20.16
N ASN A 213 36.93 -12.76 -19.14
CA ASN A 213 36.38 -12.14 -17.93
C ASN A 213 35.94 -10.69 -18.19
N ASP A 214 36.63 -9.97 -19.07
CA ASP A 214 36.26 -8.63 -19.50
C ASP A 214 34.93 -8.63 -20.29
N GLN A 215 34.81 -9.52 -21.28
CA GLN A 215 33.57 -9.71 -22.03
C GLN A 215 32.38 -10.08 -21.13
N MET A 216 32.61 -10.94 -20.13
CA MET A 216 31.58 -11.33 -19.17
C MET A 216 31.14 -10.14 -18.29
N ALA A 217 32.09 -9.33 -17.80
CA ALA A 217 31.78 -8.15 -17.02
C ALA A 217 30.97 -7.12 -17.82
N ALA A 218 31.33 -6.89 -19.09
CA ALA A 218 30.59 -6.01 -19.98
C ALA A 218 29.18 -6.54 -20.27
N ALA A 219 29.04 -7.84 -20.58
CA ALA A 219 27.74 -8.46 -20.84
C ALA A 219 26.81 -8.41 -19.62
N LEU A 220 27.34 -8.69 -18.42
CA LEU A 220 26.57 -8.61 -17.17
C LEU A 220 26.16 -7.18 -16.83
N THR A 221 27.02 -6.20 -17.08
CA THR A 221 26.68 -4.78 -16.89
C THR A 221 25.59 -4.32 -17.85
N ASN A 222 25.71 -4.66 -19.13
CA ASN A 222 24.69 -4.34 -20.13
C ASN A 222 23.34 -5.00 -19.80
N ALA A 223 23.36 -6.26 -19.35
CA ALA A 223 22.16 -6.93 -18.89
C ALA A 223 21.57 -6.24 -17.64
N GLY A 224 22.41 -5.89 -16.67
CA GLY A 224 21.97 -5.23 -15.42
C GLY A 224 21.28 -3.88 -15.66
N ILE A 225 21.75 -3.08 -16.61
CA ILE A 225 21.13 -1.79 -16.96
C ILE A 225 19.67 -1.95 -17.41
N VAL A 226 19.29 -3.08 -18.03
CA VAL A 226 17.89 -3.32 -18.46
C VAL A 226 16.96 -3.57 -17.27
N TYR A 227 17.48 -4.00 -16.12
CA TYR A 227 16.69 -4.30 -14.91
C TYR A 227 16.50 -3.07 -13.99
N GLY A 228 17.08 -1.91 -14.32
CA GLY A 228 17.12 -0.70 -13.49
C GLY A 228 16.56 0.54 -14.17
#